data_AF-A0A1V5I0B4-F1
#
_entry.id   AF-A0A1V5I0B4-F1
#
_cell.length_a   1.000
_cell.length_b   1.000
_cell.length_c   1.000
_cell.angle_alpha   90.00
_cell.angle_beta   90.00
_cell.angle_gamma   90.00
#
_symmetry.space_group_name_H-M   'P 1'
#
loop_
_entity.id
_entity.type
_entity.pdbx_description
1 polymer ?
#
loop_
_entity_poly.entity_id
_entity_poly.type
_entity_poly.pdbx_seq_one_letter_code
_entity_poly.pdbx_strand_id
1 'polypeptide(L)'
;MHCETQLDEGLFYIGGSDRRIHLFENVYPLTNGVSYNSYLYLDEKTVLLDTVDRSVSGVFYDNLEFLLQGRKLDYLIVNHMEPDHAANIGELLLRYPDVTVIVNAMSDRFLKNFFPKLKAKVQIVKEGDKLCTGKRTFTFVMAPMVHWPEVMFTYEMSGHVLFSADAFGTFGALSGNIYADELNFDKLYLEDCRRYYTNIVGKYGDQVMAVLNKAAGLDIKMICPLHGPVYHNNLNFILQRYLKWATYTPEDSDGVMIAYSSVYGDTANACDVLAKDLAEKGVRNLVMYDVSKTDSSYLIAEAFRVKTILLCATTYNAGVFVKMEDFLHDLANHKIRNRIIGFMENGSWAPQAKLNMQSILKDLEGMTYLEKSVTLASTLKDSQLEDVNLLAEAVVSAMRPVSEKVADSGGLVDATALFNVSYGLFILHTQDSNGKDNACVVNSFIQCADKPQRVMLSVNKLNYSHDLVAKTGVFNISILTEETPFSTIKRFGFASGRNGDKMTGFENELARSENGLYYIKSTANSFVSCRVLQSIDCGSHTLFVCEVTEAKNLCKKPSLTYAYYFANIKPKPIVQEKKIGWRCKICGYFYEGKVLPKDFVCPICKHGAEDFEKVGF
;
A
#
# COMPACT_ATOMS: atom_id res chain seq x y z
N MET A 1 -12.90 38.58 15.67
CA MET A 1 -12.24 37.62 16.59
C MET A 1 -11.43 36.70 15.70
N HIS A 2 -10.12 36.59 15.90
CA HIS A 2 -9.21 35.98 14.93
C HIS A 2 -8.49 34.76 15.55
N CYS A 3 -8.12 33.79 14.71
CA CYS A 3 -7.47 32.53 15.10
C CYS A 3 -6.49 32.04 14.01
N GLU A 4 -5.92 32.96 13.25
CA GLU A 4 -4.87 32.71 12.29
C GLU A 4 -3.65 32.02 12.94
N THR A 5 -2.90 31.26 12.16
CA THR A 5 -1.67 30.61 12.60
C THR A 5 -0.56 30.91 11.62
N GLN A 6 0.56 31.41 12.09
CA GLN A 6 1.73 31.60 11.25
C GLN A 6 2.39 30.24 10.96
N LEU A 7 2.58 29.91 9.68
CA LEU A 7 3.18 28.64 9.26
C LEU A 7 4.66 28.78 8.90
N ASP A 8 5.03 29.89 8.26
CA ASP A 8 6.40 30.23 7.88
C ASP A 8 6.57 31.76 7.87
N GLU A 9 7.75 32.29 7.56
CA GLU A 9 7.98 33.73 7.47
C GLU A 9 7.03 34.39 6.45
N GLY A 10 6.05 35.12 6.96
CA GLY A 10 5.04 35.80 6.15
C GLY A 10 3.92 34.90 5.63
N LEU A 11 3.93 33.59 5.88
CA LEU A 11 2.85 32.66 5.51
C LEU A 11 1.93 32.39 6.71
N PHE A 12 0.62 32.54 6.49
CA PHE A 12 -0.39 32.33 7.52
C PHE A 12 -1.50 31.40 7.03
N TYR A 13 -1.93 30.49 7.90
CA TYR A 13 -3.22 29.82 7.82
C TYR A 13 -4.33 30.77 8.27
N ILE A 14 -5.35 30.95 7.45
CA ILE A 14 -6.50 31.83 7.74
C ILE A 14 -7.86 31.15 7.52
N GLY A 15 -7.85 29.83 7.33
CA GLY A 15 -9.05 29.02 7.12
C GLY A 15 -9.93 28.86 8.36
N GLY A 16 -10.89 27.94 8.27
CA GLY A 16 -11.84 27.65 9.35
C GLY A 16 -12.30 26.20 9.38
N SER A 17 -13.03 25.84 10.43
CA SER A 17 -13.57 24.50 10.62
C SER A 17 -15.08 24.54 10.74
N ASP A 18 -15.80 23.81 9.88
CA ASP A 18 -17.24 23.58 10.06
C ASP A 18 -17.45 22.25 10.80
N ARG A 19 -17.92 22.36 12.04
CA ARG A 19 -18.25 21.21 12.90
C ARG A 19 -19.72 20.80 12.82
N ARG A 20 -20.55 21.58 12.11
CA ARG A 20 -22.00 21.37 12.02
C ARG A 20 -22.39 20.58 10.78
N ILE A 21 -21.52 20.56 9.76
CA ILE A 21 -21.76 19.81 8.53
C ILE A 21 -21.88 18.32 8.83
N HIS A 22 -22.95 17.71 8.31
CA HIS A 22 -23.23 16.28 8.45
C HIS A 22 -22.92 15.48 7.19
N LEU A 23 -22.96 16.11 6.02
CA LEU A 23 -22.69 15.50 4.72
C LEU A 23 -21.74 16.40 3.92
N PHE A 24 -20.55 15.91 3.60
CA PHE A 24 -19.66 16.55 2.62
C PHE A 24 -20.21 16.34 1.21
N GLU A 25 -20.22 17.37 0.38
CA GLU A 25 -20.84 17.37 -0.97
C GLU A 25 -22.31 16.90 -0.98
N ASN A 26 -22.97 16.89 0.18
CA ASN A 26 -24.29 16.28 0.38
C ASN A 26 -24.34 14.76 0.07
N VAL A 27 -23.19 14.08 0.11
CA VAL A 27 -23.04 12.64 -0.18
C VAL A 27 -22.36 11.92 0.99
N TYR A 28 -21.20 12.40 1.46
CA TYR A 28 -20.38 11.64 2.41
C TYR A 28 -20.66 12.03 3.87
N PRO A 29 -21.13 11.11 4.72
CA PRO A 29 -21.39 11.41 6.13
C PRO A 29 -20.11 11.76 6.90
N LEU A 30 -20.18 12.87 7.63
CA LEU A 30 -19.12 13.38 8.48
C LEU A 30 -19.55 13.34 9.95
N THR A 31 -18.72 12.71 10.78
CA THR A 31 -18.88 12.70 12.25
C THR A 31 -18.13 13.85 12.92
N ASN A 32 -16.98 14.24 12.34
CA ASN A 32 -16.05 15.21 12.92
C ASN A 32 -15.99 16.54 12.14
N GLY A 33 -16.97 16.80 11.26
CA GLY A 33 -16.97 17.97 10.38
C GLY A 33 -15.82 17.96 9.37
N VAL A 34 -15.45 19.14 8.88
CA VAL A 34 -14.34 19.33 7.93
C VAL A 34 -13.70 20.71 8.13
N SER A 35 -12.43 20.88 7.76
CA SER A 35 -11.81 22.20 7.65
C SER A 35 -11.79 22.70 6.20
N TYR A 36 -11.90 24.00 6.02
CA TYR A 36 -11.70 24.70 4.76
C TYR A 36 -10.51 25.62 4.94
N ASN A 37 -9.39 25.25 4.34
CA ASN A 37 -8.13 25.91 4.52
C ASN A 37 -7.93 26.99 3.46
N SER A 38 -7.39 28.12 3.87
CA SER A 38 -6.95 29.19 2.98
C SER A 38 -5.71 29.82 3.58
N TYR A 39 -4.84 30.37 2.72
CA TYR A 39 -3.51 30.80 3.11
C TYR A 39 -3.22 32.22 2.65
N LEU A 40 -2.54 33.00 3.49
CA LEU A 40 -2.16 34.38 3.18
C LEU A 40 -0.65 34.56 3.29
N TYR A 41 -0.04 35.09 2.22
CA TYR A 41 1.31 35.62 2.25
C TYR A 41 1.31 37.14 2.42
N LEU A 42 2.05 37.61 3.41
CA LEU A 42 2.40 39.01 3.61
C LEU A 42 3.83 39.28 3.09
N ASP A 43 3.97 39.43 1.78
CA ASP A 43 5.22 39.83 1.11
C ASP A 43 5.19 41.34 0.79
N GLU A 44 6.02 41.87 -0.12
CA GLU A 44 5.86 43.24 -0.64
C GLU A 44 4.47 43.42 -1.28
N LYS A 45 4.01 42.42 -2.01
CA LYS A 45 2.63 42.27 -2.49
C LYS A 45 1.94 41.12 -1.76
N THR A 46 0.73 41.34 -1.28
CA THR A 46 0.00 40.32 -0.52
C THR A 46 -0.65 39.30 -1.46
N VAL A 47 -0.64 38.03 -1.06
CA VAL A 47 -1.18 36.93 -1.87
C VAL A 47 -2.08 36.06 -1.00
N LEU A 48 -3.36 36.03 -1.35
CA LEU A 48 -4.32 35.07 -0.81
C LEU A 48 -4.36 33.84 -1.72
N LEU A 49 -4.33 32.64 -1.16
CA LEU A 49 -4.49 31.38 -1.87
C LEU A 49 -5.82 30.73 -1.48
N ASP A 50 -6.67 30.60 -2.49
CA ASP A 50 -8.05 30.13 -2.41
C ASP A 50 -8.90 30.91 -1.39
N THR A 51 -10.20 30.65 -1.39
CA THR A 51 -11.08 31.13 -0.32
C THR A 51 -11.57 29.93 0.49
N VAL A 52 -12.74 30.04 1.11
CA VAL A 52 -13.30 29.00 1.96
C VAL A 52 -14.79 28.82 1.66
N ASP A 53 -15.39 27.81 2.27
CA ASP A 53 -16.83 27.61 2.20
C ASP A 53 -17.58 28.74 2.93
N ARG A 54 -18.85 28.95 2.53
CA ARG A 54 -19.73 29.94 3.15
C ARG A 54 -19.92 29.73 4.66
N SER A 55 -19.87 28.48 5.12
CA SER A 55 -20.05 28.11 6.52
C SER A 55 -19.02 28.74 7.46
N VAL A 56 -17.83 29.08 6.96
CA VAL A 56 -16.70 29.63 7.72
C VAL A 56 -16.25 31.01 7.23
N SER A 57 -17.03 31.68 6.37
CA SER A 57 -16.71 33.03 5.84
C SER A 57 -16.39 34.05 6.94
N GLY A 58 -17.12 34.01 8.06
CA GLY A 58 -16.95 34.98 9.15
C GLY A 58 -15.54 34.94 9.74
N VAL A 59 -15.07 33.76 10.14
CA VAL A 59 -13.71 33.60 10.71
C VAL A 59 -12.63 33.87 9.68
N PHE A 60 -12.86 33.47 8.42
CA PHE A 60 -11.94 33.74 7.33
C PHE A 60 -11.71 35.25 7.10
N TYR A 61 -12.79 36.04 7.04
CA TYR A 61 -12.66 37.49 6.89
C TYR A 61 -12.09 38.18 8.12
N ASP A 62 -12.46 37.73 9.34
CA ASP A 62 -11.88 38.24 10.58
C ASP A 62 -10.35 38.03 10.62
N ASN A 63 -9.86 36.85 10.20
CA ASN A 63 -8.43 36.54 10.09
C ASN A 63 -7.74 37.39 9.01
N LEU A 64 -8.35 37.50 7.82
CA LEU A 64 -7.82 38.26 6.70
C LEU A 64 -7.67 39.76 7.04
N GLU A 65 -8.71 40.36 7.64
CA GLU A 65 -8.68 41.77 8.05
C GLU A 65 -7.64 42.01 9.16
N PHE A 66 -7.57 41.11 10.14
CA PHE A 66 -6.61 41.18 11.23
C PHE A 66 -5.15 41.17 10.72
N LEU A 67 -4.84 40.31 9.76
CA LEU A 67 -3.48 40.19 9.21
C LEU A 67 -3.13 41.30 8.22
N LEU A 68 -4.10 41.76 7.41
CA LEU A 68 -3.85 42.85 6.46
C LEU A 68 -3.63 44.19 7.17
N GLN A 69 -4.34 44.48 8.26
CA GLN A 69 -4.23 45.75 8.99
C GLN A 69 -4.33 46.98 8.07
N GLY A 70 -5.23 46.93 7.08
CA GLY A 70 -5.40 47.98 6.08
C GLY A 70 -4.41 47.94 4.90
N ARG A 71 -3.48 46.97 4.87
CA ARG A 71 -2.69 46.68 3.66
C ARG A 71 -3.60 46.25 2.53
N LYS A 72 -3.20 46.63 1.32
CA LYS A 72 -3.87 46.19 0.09
C LYS A 72 -3.78 44.66 -0.06
N LEU A 73 -4.86 44.03 -0.54
CA LEU A 73 -4.84 42.68 -1.07
C LEU A 73 -4.49 42.73 -2.57
N ASP A 74 -3.30 42.27 -2.96
CA ASP A 74 -2.81 42.41 -4.35
C ASP A 74 -3.25 41.26 -5.26
N TYR A 75 -3.14 40.02 -4.76
CA TYR A 75 -3.46 38.83 -5.54
C TYR A 75 -4.36 37.84 -4.79
N LEU A 76 -5.27 37.22 -5.54
CA LEU A 76 -5.95 35.98 -5.16
C LEU A 76 -5.50 34.91 -6.16
N ILE A 77 -4.80 33.87 -5.71
CA ILE A 77 -4.51 32.68 -6.50
C ILE A 77 -5.62 31.67 -6.25
N VAL A 78 -6.27 31.19 -7.31
CA VAL A 78 -7.35 30.18 -7.21
C VAL A 78 -6.87 28.87 -7.82
N ASN A 79 -6.50 27.93 -6.95
CA ASN A 79 -6.05 26.59 -7.31
C ASN A 79 -7.22 25.69 -7.74
N HIS A 80 -8.39 25.91 -7.15
CA HIS A 80 -9.59 25.09 -7.39
C HIS A 80 -10.87 25.93 -7.32
N MET A 81 -11.80 25.71 -8.26
CA MET A 81 -13.05 26.47 -8.37
C MET A 81 -14.25 25.82 -7.67
N GLU A 82 -14.07 24.69 -6.99
CA GLU A 82 -15.17 24.06 -6.25
C GLU A 82 -15.69 25.02 -5.16
N PRO A 83 -17.02 25.15 -4.97
CA PRO A 83 -17.58 26.21 -4.14
C PRO A 83 -17.12 26.21 -2.67
N ASP A 84 -16.73 25.09 -2.10
CA ASP A 84 -16.21 25.03 -0.73
C ASP A 84 -14.81 25.65 -0.56
N HIS A 85 -14.17 26.03 -1.66
CA HIS A 85 -12.95 26.85 -1.68
C HIS A 85 -13.10 28.14 -2.49
N ALA A 86 -14.16 28.28 -3.28
CA ALA A 86 -14.37 29.40 -4.19
C ALA A 86 -15.60 30.27 -3.86
N ALA A 87 -16.47 29.86 -2.93
CA ALA A 87 -17.75 30.53 -2.69
C ALA A 87 -17.61 32.01 -2.27
N ASN A 88 -16.50 32.36 -1.62
CA ASN A 88 -16.25 33.70 -1.12
C ASN A 88 -15.54 34.61 -2.12
N ILE A 89 -15.18 34.15 -3.33
CA ILE A 89 -14.53 34.99 -4.34
C ILE A 89 -15.38 36.23 -4.67
N GLY A 90 -16.68 36.05 -4.86
CA GLY A 90 -17.59 37.17 -5.16
C GLY A 90 -17.58 38.27 -4.10
N GLU A 91 -17.71 37.88 -2.83
CA GLU A 91 -17.68 38.82 -1.69
C GLU A 91 -16.29 39.43 -1.50
N LEU A 92 -15.22 38.65 -1.71
CA LEU A 92 -13.84 39.13 -1.64
C LEU A 92 -13.60 40.26 -2.64
N LEU A 93 -14.04 40.10 -3.90
CA LEU A 93 -13.87 41.13 -4.92
C LEU A 93 -14.74 42.38 -4.68
N LEU A 94 -15.85 42.27 -3.93
CA LEU A 94 -16.61 43.45 -3.50
C LEU A 94 -15.87 44.24 -2.41
N ARG A 95 -15.18 43.54 -1.51
CA ARG A 95 -14.38 44.15 -0.41
C ARG A 95 -13.03 44.67 -0.88
N TYR A 96 -12.39 43.98 -1.83
CA TYR A 96 -11.06 44.27 -2.35
C TYR A 96 -11.11 44.41 -3.89
N PRO A 97 -11.71 45.48 -4.43
CA PRO A 97 -11.98 45.59 -5.87
C PRO A 97 -10.73 45.67 -6.76
N ASP A 98 -9.57 46.02 -6.20
CA ASP A 98 -8.31 46.16 -6.92
C ASP A 98 -7.48 44.87 -7.00
N VAL A 99 -7.92 43.78 -6.37
CA VAL A 99 -7.20 42.51 -6.35
C VAL A 99 -7.15 41.89 -7.76
N THR A 100 -6.01 41.31 -8.11
CA THR A 100 -5.84 40.55 -9.36
C THR A 100 -6.03 39.06 -9.10
N VAL A 101 -6.98 38.44 -9.77
CA VAL A 101 -7.30 37.01 -9.65
C VAL A 101 -6.40 36.22 -10.60
N ILE A 102 -5.57 35.34 -10.05
CA ILE A 102 -4.66 34.45 -10.77
C ILE A 102 -5.33 33.09 -10.92
N VAL A 103 -5.53 32.67 -12.16
CA VAL A 103 -6.24 31.44 -12.53
C VAL A 103 -5.59 30.83 -13.76
N ASN A 104 -5.81 29.55 -14.04
CA ASN A 104 -5.55 29.03 -15.39
C ASN A 104 -6.73 29.29 -16.33
N ALA A 105 -6.57 28.93 -17.61
CA ALA A 105 -7.56 29.20 -18.65
C ALA A 105 -8.91 28.50 -18.41
N MET A 106 -8.93 27.34 -17.74
CA MET A 106 -10.17 26.64 -17.42
C MET A 106 -10.83 27.23 -16.17
N SER A 107 -10.06 27.56 -15.14
CA SER A 107 -10.56 28.24 -13.94
C SER A 107 -11.19 29.60 -14.28
N ASP A 108 -10.65 30.37 -15.24
CA ASP A 108 -11.29 31.61 -15.74
C ASP A 108 -12.69 31.36 -16.35
N ARG A 109 -12.87 30.25 -17.07
CA ARG A 109 -14.19 29.87 -17.60
C ARG A 109 -15.15 29.54 -16.47
N PHE A 110 -14.69 28.80 -15.46
CA PHE A 110 -15.52 28.41 -14.31
C PHE A 110 -15.86 29.61 -13.44
N LEU A 111 -14.92 30.53 -13.23
CA LEU A 111 -15.13 31.80 -12.55
C LEU A 111 -16.26 32.59 -13.20
N LYS A 112 -16.28 32.69 -14.54
CA LYS A 112 -17.35 33.36 -15.29
C LYS A 112 -18.70 32.63 -15.20
N ASN A 113 -18.69 31.31 -15.06
CA ASN A 113 -19.91 30.52 -14.90
C ASN A 113 -20.51 30.66 -13.49
N PHE A 114 -19.69 30.58 -12.45
CA PHE A 114 -20.13 30.74 -11.06
C PHE A 114 -20.47 32.20 -10.72
N PHE A 115 -19.77 33.16 -11.32
CA PHE A 115 -19.91 34.58 -11.03
C PHE A 115 -20.14 35.43 -12.30
N PRO A 116 -21.25 35.21 -13.04
CA PRO A 116 -21.46 35.82 -14.37
C PRO A 116 -21.58 37.35 -14.37
N LYS A 117 -21.87 37.95 -13.21
CA LYS A 117 -22.00 39.41 -13.05
C LYS A 117 -20.74 40.06 -12.49
N LEU A 118 -19.74 39.27 -12.10
CA LEU A 118 -18.57 39.74 -11.39
C LEU A 118 -17.51 40.26 -12.38
N LYS A 119 -17.07 41.51 -12.17
CA LYS A 119 -15.96 42.08 -12.93
C LYS A 119 -14.67 41.83 -12.17
N ALA A 120 -13.97 40.77 -12.52
CA ALA A 120 -12.68 40.42 -11.93
C ALA A 120 -11.54 40.91 -12.84
N LYS A 121 -10.48 41.47 -12.26
CA LYS A 121 -9.21 41.65 -12.96
C LYS A 121 -8.48 40.32 -12.95
N VAL A 122 -8.47 39.63 -14.09
CA VAL A 122 -7.94 38.27 -14.21
C VAL A 122 -6.57 38.26 -14.88
N GLN A 123 -5.64 37.48 -14.33
CA GLN A 123 -4.39 37.08 -14.98
C GLN A 123 -4.38 35.57 -15.16
N ILE A 124 -4.26 35.12 -16.42
CA ILE A 124 -4.21 33.70 -16.77
C ILE A 124 -2.77 33.20 -16.70
N VAL A 125 -2.54 32.09 -15.99
CA VAL A 125 -1.25 31.41 -15.87
C VAL A 125 -1.28 30.01 -16.52
N LYS A 126 -0.10 29.54 -16.90
CA LYS A 126 0.16 28.20 -17.45
C LYS A 126 1.15 27.45 -16.56
N GLU A 127 1.30 26.15 -16.83
CA GLU A 127 2.33 25.31 -16.21
C GLU A 127 3.70 26.00 -16.27
N GLY A 128 4.37 26.12 -15.12
CA GLY A 128 5.72 26.68 -15.01
C GLY A 128 5.81 28.21 -15.09
N ASP A 129 4.71 28.93 -15.33
CA ASP A 129 4.69 30.39 -15.22
C ASP A 129 5.10 30.81 -13.81
N LYS A 130 5.60 32.05 -13.68
CA LYS A 130 6.10 32.58 -12.41
C LYS A 130 5.41 33.89 -12.03
N LEU A 131 5.11 34.05 -10.75
CA LEU A 131 4.62 35.28 -10.15
C LEU A 131 5.54 35.70 -9.01
N CYS A 132 6.25 36.82 -9.18
CA CYS A 132 7.10 37.40 -8.13
C CYS A 132 6.34 38.50 -7.38
N THR A 133 6.34 38.42 -6.05
CA THR A 133 5.61 39.33 -5.17
C THR A 133 6.50 40.15 -4.24
N GLY A 134 7.81 40.12 -4.47
CA GLY A 134 8.81 40.70 -3.59
C GLY A 134 9.89 39.66 -3.29
N LYS A 135 9.91 39.17 -2.04
CA LYS A 135 10.83 38.11 -1.60
C LYS A 135 10.39 36.71 -2.07
N ARG A 136 9.12 36.54 -2.41
CA ARG A 136 8.51 35.25 -2.78
C ARG A 136 8.33 35.15 -4.29
N THR A 137 8.48 33.93 -4.80
CA THR A 137 8.15 33.61 -6.20
C THR A 137 7.32 32.35 -6.25
N PHE A 138 6.13 32.46 -6.82
CA PHE A 138 5.22 31.35 -7.03
C PHE A 138 5.38 30.79 -8.44
N THR A 139 5.26 29.48 -8.58
CA THR A 139 5.11 28.81 -9.88
C THR A 139 3.95 27.81 -9.85
N PHE A 140 3.37 27.52 -11.00
CA PHE A 140 2.11 26.81 -11.10
C PHE A 140 2.30 25.43 -11.74
N VAL A 141 1.73 24.40 -11.13
CA VAL A 141 1.79 23.01 -11.59
C VAL A 141 0.38 22.55 -11.92
N MET A 142 0.08 22.24 -13.18
CA MET A 142 -1.27 21.84 -13.57
C MET A 142 -1.54 20.40 -13.11
N ALA A 143 -2.67 20.21 -12.41
CA ALA A 143 -3.08 18.95 -11.80
C ALA A 143 -4.51 18.56 -12.25
N PRO A 144 -4.78 18.48 -13.58
CA PRO A 144 -6.12 18.27 -14.09
C PRO A 144 -6.68 16.91 -13.65
N MET A 145 -7.95 16.90 -13.27
CA MET A 145 -8.68 15.75 -12.72
C MET A 145 -8.10 15.26 -11.38
N VAL A 146 -7.51 16.15 -10.58
CA VAL A 146 -7.13 15.91 -9.18
C VAL A 146 -7.86 16.90 -8.27
N HIS A 147 -9.19 16.91 -8.20
CA HIS A 147 -10.15 15.96 -8.83
C HIS A 147 -11.00 16.60 -9.96
N TRP A 148 -11.01 17.92 -10.10
CA TRP A 148 -11.66 18.63 -11.22
C TRP A 148 -10.69 18.98 -12.36
N PRO A 149 -11.18 19.21 -13.59
CA PRO A 149 -10.32 19.41 -14.76
C PRO A 149 -9.48 20.69 -14.73
N GLU A 150 -9.85 21.70 -13.94
CA GLU A 150 -9.14 22.97 -13.80
C GLU A 150 -8.12 23.00 -12.67
N VAL A 151 -8.03 21.97 -11.84
CA VAL A 151 -7.16 22.03 -10.65
C VAL A 151 -5.71 22.32 -11.05
N MET A 152 -5.10 23.25 -10.32
CA MET A 152 -3.66 23.51 -10.36
C MET A 152 -3.11 23.58 -8.94
N PHE A 153 -1.85 23.19 -8.76
CA PHE A 153 -1.11 23.46 -7.54
C PHE A 153 -0.29 24.73 -7.71
N THR A 154 -0.01 25.38 -6.58
CA THR A 154 0.90 26.52 -6.52
C THR A 154 2.09 26.18 -5.65
N TYR A 155 3.30 26.39 -6.15
CA TYR A 155 4.54 26.15 -5.42
C TYR A 155 5.27 27.46 -5.16
N GLU A 156 5.50 27.79 -3.88
CA GLU A 156 6.29 28.94 -3.46
C GLU A 156 7.76 28.51 -3.34
N MET A 157 8.62 29.12 -4.16
CA MET A 157 9.97 28.65 -4.40
C MET A 157 10.94 28.94 -3.24
N SER A 158 10.75 30.03 -2.49
CA SER A 158 11.70 30.46 -1.45
C SER A 158 11.53 29.68 -0.14
N GLY A 159 10.29 29.43 0.26
CA GLY A 159 9.90 28.67 1.47
C GLY A 159 9.67 27.19 1.20
N HIS A 160 9.72 26.74 -0.06
CA HIS A 160 9.54 25.34 -0.44
C HIS A 160 8.15 24.79 -0.07
N VAL A 161 7.11 25.61 -0.28
CA VAL A 161 5.72 25.30 0.14
C VAL A 161 4.88 24.95 -1.08
N LEU A 162 4.23 23.79 -1.05
CA LEU A 162 3.28 23.36 -2.07
C LEU A 162 1.85 23.55 -1.56
N PHE A 163 1.06 24.38 -2.24
CA PHE A 163 -0.38 24.49 -2.07
C PHE A 163 -1.06 23.53 -3.04
N SER A 164 -1.66 22.47 -2.51
CA SER A 164 -1.99 21.26 -3.26
C SER A 164 -3.46 21.11 -3.63
N ALA A 165 -4.24 22.20 -3.54
CA ALA A 165 -5.69 22.12 -3.67
C ALA A 165 -6.26 21.00 -2.76
N ASP A 166 -7.13 20.14 -3.28
CA ASP A 166 -7.69 18.99 -2.56
C ASP A 166 -6.74 17.82 -2.38
N ALA A 167 -5.65 17.77 -3.16
CA ALA A 167 -4.67 16.74 -2.94
C ALA A 167 -4.07 16.91 -1.54
N PHE A 168 -3.84 15.77 -0.89
CA PHE A 168 -3.42 15.61 0.49
C PHE A 168 -4.48 15.99 1.55
N GLY A 169 -5.74 16.18 1.14
CA GLY A 169 -6.85 16.46 2.06
C GLY A 169 -7.17 15.35 3.05
N THR A 170 -7.95 15.69 4.09
CA THR A 170 -8.43 14.75 5.11
C THR A 170 -9.77 15.22 5.65
N PHE A 171 -10.75 14.30 5.78
CA PHE A 171 -11.99 14.64 6.47
C PHE A 171 -11.74 14.87 7.96
N GLY A 172 -12.60 15.67 8.59
CA GLY A 172 -12.43 16.04 9.99
C GLY A 172 -12.01 17.49 10.14
N ALA A 173 -12.62 18.16 11.10
CA ALA A 173 -12.34 19.53 11.42
C ALA A 173 -11.12 19.64 12.35
N LEU A 174 -10.33 20.72 12.22
CA LEU A 174 -9.11 20.92 13.00
C LEU A 174 -9.45 21.45 14.39
N SER A 175 -8.79 20.91 15.43
CA SER A 175 -9.08 21.23 16.85
C SER A 175 -8.12 22.26 17.48
N GLY A 176 -7.25 22.87 16.66
CA GLY A 176 -6.27 23.89 17.09
C GLY A 176 -4.87 23.58 16.56
N ASN A 177 -4.48 22.30 16.56
CA ASN A 177 -3.30 21.83 15.84
C ASN A 177 -3.55 21.87 14.34
N ILE A 178 -2.68 22.56 13.62
CA ILE A 178 -2.77 22.74 12.17
C ILE A 178 -1.91 21.72 11.44
N TYR A 179 -0.84 21.23 12.08
CA TYR A 179 0.10 20.33 11.44
C TYR A 179 -0.18 18.85 11.72
N ALA A 180 0.06 18.00 10.72
CA ALA A 180 -0.22 16.58 10.79
C ALA A 180 0.60 15.85 11.88
N ASP A 181 1.84 16.28 12.12
CA ASP A 181 2.76 15.72 13.14
C ASP A 181 2.49 16.23 14.56
N GLU A 182 1.63 17.22 14.73
CA GLU A 182 1.09 17.62 16.03
C GLU A 182 -0.18 16.83 16.41
N LEU A 183 -0.81 16.18 15.42
CA LEU A 183 -2.01 15.39 15.63
C LEU A 183 -1.67 13.95 16.04
N ASN A 184 -2.60 13.31 16.74
CA ASN A 184 -2.61 11.85 16.87
C ASN A 184 -3.12 11.21 15.57
N PHE A 185 -2.37 11.43 14.49
CA PHE A 185 -2.84 11.23 13.12
C PHE A 185 -3.22 9.77 12.84
N ASP A 186 -2.34 8.83 13.17
CA ASP A 186 -2.56 7.40 12.92
C ASP A 186 -3.84 6.86 13.57
N LYS A 187 -4.20 7.38 14.75
CA LYS A 187 -5.37 6.90 15.49
C LYS A 187 -6.66 7.65 15.17
N LEU A 188 -6.57 8.95 14.86
CA LEU A 188 -7.76 9.81 14.78
C LEU A 188 -8.07 10.31 13.37
N TYR A 189 -7.09 10.35 12.48
CA TYR A 189 -7.22 11.00 11.17
C TYR A 189 -6.89 10.08 10.00
N LEU A 190 -6.12 9.00 10.20
CA LEU A 190 -5.67 8.15 9.10
C LEU A 190 -6.83 7.51 8.32
N GLU A 191 -7.86 7.04 9.01
CA GLU A 191 -9.05 6.47 8.36
C GLU A 191 -9.80 7.52 7.54
N ASP A 192 -9.98 8.72 8.09
CA ASP A 192 -10.63 9.84 7.40
C ASP A 192 -9.77 10.43 6.28
N CYS A 193 -8.43 10.34 6.37
CA CYS A 193 -7.49 10.70 5.32
C CYS A 193 -7.59 9.73 4.15
N ARG A 194 -7.64 8.42 4.44
CA ARG A 194 -7.92 7.39 3.43
C ARG A 194 -9.31 7.58 2.83
N ARG A 195 -10.34 7.82 3.64
CA ARG A 195 -11.71 8.04 3.17
C ARG A 195 -11.80 9.26 2.27
N TYR A 196 -11.14 10.35 2.63
CA TYR A 196 -11.02 11.54 1.79
C TYR A 196 -10.40 11.21 0.43
N TYR A 197 -9.18 10.64 0.41
CA TYR A 197 -8.50 10.33 -0.85
C TYR A 197 -9.38 9.45 -1.73
N THR A 198 -9.90 8.35 -1.17
CA THR A 198 -10.56 7.30 -1.94
C THR A 198 -11.89 7.74 -2.54
N ASN A 199 -12.61 8.65 -1.89
CA ASN A 199 -13.91 9.13 -2.36
C ASN A 199 -13.83 10.41 -3.21
N ILE A 200 -12.83 11.27 -2.99
CA ILE A 200 -12.67 12.52 -3.76
C ILE A 200 -11.78 12.29 -4.98
N VAL A 201 -10.64 11.64 -4.80
CA VAL A 201 -9.58 11.53 -5.81
C VAL A 201 -9.38 10.10 -6.32
N GLY A 202 -9.87 9.09 -5.60
CA GLY A 202 -9.49 7.68 -5.77
C GLY A 202 -9.71 7.12 -7.18
N LYS A 203 -10.66 7.67 -7.94
CA LYS A 203 -10.88 7.35 -9.35
C LYS A 203 -9.72 7.76 -10.27
N TYR A 204 -8.98 8.79 -9.91
CA TYR A 204 -8.00 9.49 -10.75
C TYR A 204 -6.55 9.12 -10.41
N GLY A 205 -6.31 7.88 -9.98
CA GLY A 205 -4.97 7.39 -9.63
C GLY A 205 -3.89 7.68 -10.67
N ASP A 206 -4.19 7.53 -11.97
CA ASP A 206 -3.24 7.82 -13.06
C ASP A 206 -2.86 9.30 -13.13
N GLN A 207 -3.84 10.20 -12.92
CA GLN A 207 -3.62 11.65 -12.89
C GLN A 207 -2.88 12.08 -11.62
N VAL A 208 -3.16 11.43 -10.49
CA VAL A 208 -2.37 11.61 -9.26
C VAL A 208 -0.92 11.21 -9.49
N MET A 209 -0.65 10.05 -10.11
CA MET A 209 0.72 9.65 -10.45
C MET A 209 1.40 10.66 -11.39
N ALA A 210 0.68 11.17 -12.39
CA ALA A 210 1.22 12.18 -13.30
C ALA A 210 1.63 13.46 -12.57
N VAL A 211 0.80 13.98 -11.64
CA VAL A 211 1.15 15.19 -10.90
C VAL A 211 2.25 14.95 -9.86
N LEU A 212 2.26 13.80 -9.19
CA LEU A 212 3.35 13.45 -8.26
C LEU A 212 4.70 13.37 -8.98
N ASN A 213 4.74 12.83 -10.20
CA ASN A 213 5.96 12.80 -11.01
C ASN A 213 6.44 14.20 -11.40
N LYS A 214 5.53 15.14 -11.69
CA LYS A 214 5.88 16.55 -11.91
C LYS A 214 6.44 17.19 -10.63
N ALA A 215 5.73 16.99 -9.51
CA ALA A 215 6.08 17.56 -8.22
C ALA A 215 7.40 16.99 -7.65
N ALA A 216 7.81 15.79 -8.05
CA ALA A 216 9.07 15.18 -7.63
C ALA A 216 10.34 15.99 -8.02
N GLY A 217 10.23 16.89 -9.00
CA GLY A 217 11.31 17.81 -9.37
C GLY A 217 11.39 19.07 -8.48
N LEU A 218 10.44 19.26 -7.57
CA LEU A 218 10.39 20.40 -6.65
C LEU A 218 10.98 20.00 -5.29
N ASP A 219 11.75 20.90 -4.69
CA ASP A 219 12.22 20.74 -3.31
C ASP A 219 11.09 21.17 -2.37
N ILE A 220 10.28 20.24 -1.89
CA ILE A 220 9.09 20.53 -1.07
C ILE A 220 9.41 20.24 0.40
N LYS A 221 9.12 21.21 1.29
CA LYS A 221 9.26 21.08 2.74
C LYS A 221 7.93 21.10 3.49
N MET A 222 6.90 21.70 2.87
CA MET A 222 5.56 21.80 3.44
C MET A 222 4.50 21.61 2.35
N ILE A 223 3.44 20.85 2.67
CA ILE A 223 2.26 20.67 1.81
C ILE A 223 1.04 21.23 2.53
N CYS A 224 0.37 22.16 1.85
CA CYS A 224 -0.76 22.95 2.33
C CYS A 224 -2.03 22.59 1.54
N PRO A 225 -2.81 21.58 1.98
CA PRO A 225 -4.05 21.17 1.33
C PRO A 225 -5.23 22.09 1.69
N LEU A 226 -6.31 22.05 0.90
CA LEU A 226 -7.52 22.83 1.18
C LEU A 226 -8.43 22.22 2.27
N HIS A 227 -8.14 20.99 2.69
CA HIS A 227 -8.82 20.31 3.80
C HIS A 227 -7.84 19.58 4.72
N GLY A 228 -8.17 19.50 6.00
CA GLY A 228 -7.38 18.78 6.99
C GLY A 228 -6.06 19.49 7.35
N PRO A 229 -5.10 18.77 7.94
CA PRO A 229 -3.87 19.39 8.45
C PRO A 229 -2.84 19.67 7.36
N VAL A 230 -1.91 20.58 7.66
CA VAL A 230 -0.71 20.86 6.89
C VAL A 230 0.36 19.80 7.17
N TYR A 231 1.03 19.31 6.14
CA TYR A 231 2.12 18.35 6.30
C TYR A 231 3.46 19.07 6.29
N HIS A 232 4.22 18.93 7.37
CA HIS A 232 5.61 19.38 7.48
C HIS A 232 6.44 18.32 8.22
N ASN A 233 7.77 18.42 8.17
CA ASN A 233 8.77 17.50 8.77
C ASN A 233 8.83 16.06 8.23
N ASN A 234 7.70 15.41 7.97
CA ASN A 234 7.64 14.02 7.50
C ASN A 234 6.71 13.85 6.30
N LEU A 235 7.08 14.45 5.16
CA LEU A 235 6.28 14.34 3.94
C LEU A 235 6.21 12.90 3.40
N ASN A 236 7.24 12.08 3.66
CA ASN A 236 7.25 10.67 3.26
C ASN A 236 6.04 9.90 3.78
N PHE A 237 5.55 10.23 4.98
CA PHE A 237 4.37 9.62 5.56
C PHE A 237 3.16 9.67 4.62
N ILE A 238 2.85 10.85 4.10
CA ILE A 238 1.66 11.03 3.26
C ILE A 238 1.95 10.71 1.79
N LEU A 239 3.17 10.98 1.30
CA LEU A 239 3.57 10.67 -0.08
C LEU A 239 3.52 9.15 -0.35
N GLN A 240 4.03 8.32 0.57
CA GLN A 240 3.96 6.86 0.40
C GLN A 240 2.52 6.34 0.33
N ARG A 241 1.60 6.96 1.09
CA ARG A 241 0.18 6.61 1.06
C ARG A 241 -0.46 7.01 -0.25
N TYR A 242 -0.25 8.24 -0.71
CA TYR A 242 -0.72 8.69 -2.02
C TYR A 242 -0.21 7.80 -3.16
N LEU A 243 1.06 7.39 -3.12
CA LEU A 243 1.63 6.44 -4.10
C LEU A 243 0.93 5.07 -4.04
N LYS A 244 0.70 4.52 -2.84
CA LYS A 244 -0.05 3.27 -2.69
C LYS A 244 -1.46 3.41 -3.26
N TRP A 245 -2.19 4.45 -2.87
CA TRP A 245 -3.58 4.62 -3.26
C TRP A 245 -3.73 4.91 -4.76
N ALA A 246 -2.87 5.76 -5.32
CA ALA A 246 -2.89 6.10 -6.75
C ALA A 246 -2.55 4.92 -7.66
N THR A 247 -1.72 4.00 -7.18
CA THR A 247 -1.41 2.73 -7.86
C THR A 247 -2.39 1.60 -7.51
N TYR A 248 -3.41 1.88 -6.70
CA TYR A 248 -4.36 0.89 -6.16
C TYR A 248 -3.65 -0.26 -5.43
N THR A 249 -2.45 -0.02 -4.93
CA THR A 249 -1.72 -0.97 -4.09
C THR A 249 -2.42 -1.01 -2.72
N PRO A 250 -2.90 -2.17 -2.25
CA PRO A 250 -3.53 -2.26 -0.94
C PRO A 250 -2.52 -1.89 0.15
N GLU A 251 -3.00 -1.24 1.21
CA GLU A 251 -2.19 -0.97 2.39
C GLU A 251 -1.77 -2.28 3.05
N ASP A 252 -2.73 -3.20 3.13
CA ASP A 252 -2.63 -4.47 3.84
C ASP A 252 -2.78 -5.63 2.87
N SER A 253 -1.65 -6.26 2.54
CA SER A 253 -1.60 -7.44 1.67
C SER A 253 -2.28 -8.66 2.30
N ASP A 254 -2.39 -8.70 3.62
CA ASP A 254 -3.06 -9.73 4.42
C ASP A 254 -4.49 -9.36 4.85
N GLY A 255 -4.98 -8.19 4.45
CA GLY A 255 -6.32 -7.72 4.79
C GLY A 255 -7.42 -8.45 4.03
N VAL A 256 -8.49 -8.81 4.74
CA VAL A 256 -9.73 -9.39 4.20
C VAL A 256 -10.92 -8.58 4.69
N MET A 257 -11.74 -8.07 3.77
CA MET A 257 -13.07 -7.53 4.09
C MET A 257 -14.16 -8.50 3.64
N ILE A 258 -15.17 -8.71 4.47
CA ILE A 258 -16.43 -9.35 4.09
C ILE A 258 -17.51 -8.27 4.06
N ALA A 259 -17.91 -7.86 2.86
CA ALA A 259 -19.07 -6.98 2.68
C ALA A 259 -20.29 -7.86 2.41
N TYR A 260 -21.32 -7.76 3.25
CA TYR A 260 -22.51 -8.59 3.14
C TYR A 260 -23.81 -7.80 3.13
N SER A 261 -24.84 -8.39 2.53
CA SER A 261 -26.24 -7.96 2.64
C SER A 261 -27.13 -9.12 3.08
N SER A 262 -27.90 -8.90 4.15
CA SER A 262 -28.72 -9.94 4.77
C SER A 262 -30.10 -9.39 5.14
N VAL A 263 -31.15 -9.87 4.47
CA VAL A 263 -32.52 -9.37 4.72
C VAL A 263 -33.09 -9.92 6.03
N TYR A 264 -32.84 -11.21 6.32
CA TYR A 264 -33.43 -11.91 7.48
C TYR A 264 -32.38 -12.58 8.39
N GLY A 265 -31.09 -12.36 8.16
CA GLY A 265 -30.02 -12.88 9.02
C GLY A 265 -29.26 -14.08 8.44
N ASP A 266 -29.85 -14.89 7.56
CA ASP A 266 -29.21 -16.13 7.08
C ASP A 266 -27.90 -15.91 6.31
N THR A 267 -27.81 -14.87 5.48
CA THR A 267 -26.56 -14.52 4.78
C THR A 267 -25.49 -14.07 5.79
N ALA A 268 -25.89 -13.26 6.78
CA ALA A 268 -24.99 -12.80 7.84
C ALA A 268 -24.46 -13.99 8.67
N ASN A 269 -25.33 -14.93 9.05
CA ASN A 269 -24.94 -16.15 9.75
C ASN A 269 -23.92 -16.98 8.94
N ALA A 270 -24.11 -17.11 7.62
CA ALA A 270 -23.12 -17.79 6.78
C ALA A 270 -21.79 -17.03 6.67
N CYS A 271 -21.83 -15.69 6.64
CA CYS A 271 -20.63 -14.86 6.73
C CYS A 271 -19.90 -15.03 8.06
N ASP A 272 -20.61 -15.17 9.18
CA ASP A 272 -20.01 -15.40 10.51
C ASP A 272 -19.28 -16.76 10.56
N VAL A 273 -19.86 -17.81 9.95
CA VAL A 273 -19.19 -19.11 9.80
C VAL A 273 -17.94 -18.99 8.94
N LEU A 274 -18.01 -18.29 7.80
CA LEU A 274 -16.85 -18.05 6.94
C LEU A 274 -15.75 -17.26 7.68
N ALA A 275 -16.13 -16.22 8.42
CA ALA A 275 -15.21 -15.40 9.19
C ALA A 275 -14.50 -16.20 10.28
N LYS A 276 -15.25 -17.06 10.99
CA LYS A 276 -14.70 -18.02 11.96
C LYS A 276 -13.68 -18.93 11.30
N ASP A 277 -14.00 -19.54 10.17
CA ASP A 277 -13.11 -20.46 9.45
C ASP A 277 -11.83 -19.77 8.97
N LEU A 278 -11.93 -18.54 8.44
CA LEU A 278 -10.78 -17.72 8.07
C LEU A 278 -9.89 -17.42 9.29
N ALA A 279 -10.50 -17.09 10.43
CA ALA A 279 -9.78 -16.85 11.67
C ALA A 279 -9.08 -18.12 12.19
N GLU A 280 -9.74 -19.27 12.19
CA GLU A 280 -9.13 -20.56 12.57
C GLU A 280 -7.97 -20.94 11.64
N LYS A 281 -8.04 -20.58 10.35
CA LYS A 281 -6.97 -20.78 9.36
C LYS A 281 -5.86 -19.71 9.39
N GLY A 282 -5.92 -18.76 10.31
CA GLY A 282 -4.81 -17.84 10.58
C GLY A 282 -4.97 -16.42 10.04
N VAL A 283 -6.10 -16.08 9.41
CA VAL A 283 -6.37 -14.69 9.01
C VAL A 283 -6.63 -13.86 10.27
N ARG A 284 -5.93 -12.72 10.41
CA ARG A 284 -6.03 -11.85 11.59
C ARG A 284 -6.55 -10.46 11.24
N ASN A 285 -6.14 -9.94 10.08
CA ASN A 285 -6.66 -8.69 9.54
C ASN A 285 -7.98 -8.96 8.78
N LEU A 286 -9.05 -9.19 9.54
CA LEU A 286 -10.37 -9.55 9.03
C LEU A 286 -11.43 -8.57 9.55
N VAL A 287 -12.20 -7.98 8.64
CA VAL A 287 -13.29 -7.06 8.97
C VAL A 287 -14.57 -7.44 8.24
N MET A 288 -15.72 -7.14 8.83
CA MET A 288 -17.03 -7.44 8.27
C MET A 288 -17.91 -6.21 8.27
N TYR A 289 -18.61 -5.98 7.15
CA TYR A 289 -19.49 -4.83 6.96
C TYR A 289 -20.86 -5.28 6.44
N ASP A 290 -21.91 -4.85 7.13
CA ASP A 290 -23.27 -4.90 6.59
C ASP A 290 -23.49 -3.66 5.73
N VAL A 291 -23.58 -3.85 4.41
CA VAL A 291 -23.74 -2.75 3.45
C VAL A 291 -25.05 -1.99 3.63
N SER A 292 -26.00 -2.53 4.40
CA SER A 292 -27.29 -1.88 4.68
C SER A 292 -27.19 -0.72 5.67
N LYS A 293 -26.15 -0.70 6.51
CA LYS A 293 -25.95 0.30 7.58
C LYS A 293 -24.62 1.05 7.49
N THR A 294 -23.70 0.57 6.66
CA THR A 294 -22.41 1.23 6.42
C THR A 294 -22.50 2.01 5.12
N ASP A 295 -22.28 3.31 5.20
CA ASP A 295 -22.23 4.18 4.03
C ASP A 295 -21.11 3.75 3.06
N SER A 296 -21.36 3.85 1.75
CA SER A 296 -20.45 3.31 0.75
C SER A 296 -19.07 3.97 0.78
N SER A 297 -18.97 5.22 1.28
CA SER A 297 -17.68 5.89 1.40
C SER A 297 -16.69 5.18 2.32
N TYR A 298 -17.18 4.55 3.41
CA TYR A 298 -16.34 3.73 4.28
C TYR A 298 -15.98 2.40 3.62
N LEU A 299 -16.91 1.80 2.89
CA LEU A 299 -16.68 0.54 2.18
C LEU A 299 -15.64 0.70 1.06
N ILE A 300 -15.67 1.83 0.35
CA ILE A 300 -14.66 2.17 -0.67
C ILE A 300 -13.30 2.40 -0.03
N ALA A 301 -13.23 3.15 1.08
CA ALA A 301 -11.98 3.34 1.82
C ALA A 301 -11.39 2.00 2.29
N GLU A 302 -12.23 1.09 2.78
CA GLU A 302 -11.83 -0.26 3.17
C GLU A 302 -11.33 -1.08 1.98
N ALA A 303 -12.02 -1.03 0.85
CA ALA A 303 -11.61 -1.73 -0.38
C ALA A 303 -10.23 -1.27 -0.87
N PHE A 304 -9.87 0.01 -0.68
CA PHE A 304 -8.52 0.49 -0.94
C PHE A 304 -7.48 -0.02 0.07
N ARG A 305 -7.86 -0.23 1.34
CA ARG A 305 -6.96 -0.76 2.38
C ARG A 305 -6.59 -2.22 2.14
N VAL A 306 -7.56 -3.08 1.90
CA VAL A 306 -7.37 -4.55 1.92
C VAL A 306 -7.07 -5.16 0.55
N LYS A 307 -6.36 -6.30 0.53
CA LYS A 307 -6.11 -7.07 -0.70
C LYS A 307 -7.31 -7.93 -1.14
N THR A 308 -8.04 -8.49 -0.18
CA THR A 308 -9.11 -9.48 -0.45
C THR A 308 -10.47 -8.95 -0.04
N ILE A 309 -11.45 -9.09 -0.93
CA ILE A 309 -12.84 -8.62 -0.73
C ILE A 309 -13.78 -9.80 -0.99
N LEU A 310 -14.57 -10.16 0.01
CA LEU A 310 -15.62 -11.17 -0.08
C LEU A 310 -16.98 -10.47 -0.16
N LEU A 311 -17.68 -10.68 -1.27
CA LEU A 311 -18.96 -10.07 -1.57
C LEU A 311 -20.07 -11.10 -1.34
N CYS A 312 -20.88 -10.88 -0.29
CA CYS A 312 -21.87 -11.84 0.17
C CYS A 312 -23.27 -11.24 0.05
N ALA A 313 -24.08 -11.69 -0.90
CA ALA A 313 -25.33 -10.99 -1.22
C ALA A 313 -26.57 -11.86 -1.28
N THR A 314 -27.67 -11.31 -0.76
CA THR A 314 -29.00 -11.88 -0.98
C THR A 314 -29.46 -11.55 -2.40
N THR A 315 -30.03 -12.53 -3.10
CA THR A 315 -30.73 -12.30 -4.37
C THR A 315 -32.02 -11.55 -4.08
N TYR A 316 -32.16 -10.37 -4.65
CA TYR A 316 -33.28 -9.47 -4.40
C TYR A 316 -33.94 -9.11 -5.72
N ASN A 317 -35.21 -9.49 -5.91
CA ASN A 317 -35.96 -9.27 -7.16
C ASN A 317 -35.23 -9.78 -8.42
N ALA A 318 -34.64 -10.98 -8.35
CA ALA A 318 -33.76 -11.57 -9.38
C ALA A 318 -32.45 -10.79 -9.68
N GLY A 319 -32.18 -9.73 -8.92
CA GLY A 319 -30.96 -8.93 -8.95
C GLY A 319 -30.11 -9.11 -7.68
N VAL A 320 -29.20 -8.16 -7.47
CA VAL A 320 -28.44 -8.02 -6.22
C VAL A 320 -29.25 -7.19 -5.22
N PHE A 321 -29.06 -7.39 -3.92
CA PHE A 321 -29.63 -6.48 -2.92
C PHE A 321 -29.18 -5.04 -3.16
N VAL A 322 -30.14 -4.10 -3.13
CA VAL A 322 -29.95 -2.70 -3.58
C VAL A 322 -28.72 -2.00 -2.99
N LYS A 323 -28.45 -2.15 -1.68
CA LYS A 323 -27.27 -1.52 -1.06
C LYS A 323 -25.95 -2.17 -1.44
N MET A 324 -25.96 -3.46 -1.75
CA MET A 324 -24.78 -4.13 -2.32
C MET A 324 -24.59 -3.70 -3.77
N GLU A 325 -25.67 -3.54 -4.54
CA GLU A 325 -25.62 -3.01 -5.91
C GLU A 325 -25.02 -1.60 -5.96
N ASP A 326 -25.45 -0.70 -5.07
CA ASP A 326 -24.85 0.64 -4.90
C ASP A 326 -23.33 0.54 -4.67
N PHE A 327 -22.89 -0.28 -3.70
CA PHE A 327 -21.47 -0.46 -3.40
C PHE A 327 -20.67 -1.04 -4.58
N LEU A 328 -21.24 -1.99 -5.34
CA LEU A 328 -20.59 -2.57 -6.51
C LEU A 328 -20.42 -1.52 -7.63
N HIS A 329 -21.41 -0.66 -7.82
CA HIS A 329 -21.29 0.45 -8.75
C HIS A 329 -20.24 1.47 -8.29
N ASP A 330 -20.14 1.74 -6.99
CA ASP A 330 -19.08 2.60 -6.46
C ASP A 330 -17.70 1.99 -6.70
N LEU A 331 -17.50 0.69 -6.47
CA LEU A 331 -16.25 -0.01 -6.79
C LEU A 331 -15.89 0.13 -8.28
N ALA A 332 -16.87 -0.05 -9.17
CA ALA A 332 -16.69 0.09 -10.61
C ALA A 332 -16.38 1.54 -11.02
N ASN A 333 -17.10 2.52 -10.48
CA ASN A 333 -16.92 3.95 -10.76
C ASN A 333 -15.56 4.48 -10.29
N HIS A 334 -15.05 3.93 -9.18
CA HIS A 334 -13.71 4.20 -8.66
C HIS A 334 -12.61 3.40 -9.36
N LYS A 335 -12.96 2.52 -10.31
CA LYS A 335 -12.00 1.68 -11.05
C LYS A 335 -11.08 0.89 -10.12
N ILE A 336 -11.63 0.34 -9.03
CA ILE A 336 -10.88 -0.51 -8.11
C ILE A 336 -10.23 -1.64 -8.91
N ARG A 337 -8.99 -1.98 -8.57
CA ARG A 337 -8.19 -2.97 -9.29
C ARG A 337 -7.22 -3.68 -8.37
N ASN A 338 -6.57 -4.72 -8.87
CA ASN A 338 -5.55 -5.46 -8.13
C ASN A 338 -6.07 -6.12 -6.83
N ARG A 339 -7.33 -6.57 -6.80
CA ARG A 339 -7.95 -7.24 -5.65
C ARG A 339 -8.21 -8.72 -5.90
N ILE A 340 -8.27 -9.48 -4.82
CA ILE A 340 -8.82 -10.83 -4.82
C ILE A 340 -10.29 -10.73 -4.44
N ILE A 341 -11.19 -11.29 -5.27
CA ILE A 341 -12.63 -11.25 -5.05
C ILE A 341 -13.17 -12.67 -4.83
N GLY A 342 -13.90 -12.87 -3.74
CA GLY A 342 -14.69 -14.09 -3.49
C GLY A 342 -16.18 -13.77 -3.39
N PHE A 343 -17.02 -14.77 -3.66
CA PHE A 343 -18.48 -14.60 -3.67
C PHE A 343 -19.21 -15.61 -2.78
N MET A 344 -20.23 -15.11 -2.10
CA MET A 344 -21.30 -15.90 -1.50
C MET A 344 -22.64 -15.31 -1.92
N GLU A 345 -23.61 -16.16 -2.25
CA GLU A 345 -24.97 -15.71 -2.57
C GLU A 345 -26.02 -16.49 -1.79
N ASN A 346 -27.16 -15.86 -1.53
CA ASN A 346 -28.33 -16.51 -0.92
C ASN A 346 -29.60 -16.22 -1.71
N GLY A 347 -30.40 -17.25 -2.04
CA GLY A 347 -31.70 -17.08 -2.69
C GLY A 347 -32.62 -18.28 -2.48
N SER A 348 -33.92 -18.04 -2.30
CA SER A 348 -34.85 -19.13 -1.92
C SER A 348 -35.34 -19.98 -3.09
N TRP A 349 -35.50 -19.40 -4.28
CA TRP A 349 -36.10 -20.09 -5.44
C TRP A 349 -35.29 -19.93 -6.74
N ALA A 350 -34.50 -18.87 -6.88
CA ALA A 350 -33.54 -18.70 -7.98
C ALA A 350 -32.39 -17.76 -7.56
N PRO A 351 -31.31 -18.26 -6.94
CA PRO A 351 -30.12 -17.47 -6.67
C PRO A 351 -29.52 -16.90 -7.96
N GLN A 352 -29.36 -15.59 -8.03
CA GLN A 352 -28.75 -14.88 -9.17
C GLN A 352 -27.76 -13.79 -8.75
N ALA A 353 -27.66 -13.48 -7.46
CA ALA A 353 -26.84 -12.37 -6.98
C ALA A 353 -25.39 -12.50 -7.45
N LYS A 354 -24.77 -13.69 -7.37
CA LYS A 354 -23.37 -13.87 -7.78
C LYS A 354 -23.13 -13.47 -9.23
N LEU A 355 -23.97 -13.95 -10.15
CA LEU A 355 -23.84 -13.66 -11.58
C LEU A 355 -23.98 -12.16 -11.85
N ASN A 356 -24.93 -11.50 -11.18
CA ASN A 356 -25.14 -10.06 -11.32
C ASN A 356 -23.98 -9.25 -10.72
N MET A 357 -23.45 -9.64 -9.55
CA MET A 357 -22.25 -9.02 -8.97
C MET A 357 -21.03 -9.14 -9.90
N GLN A 358 -20.81 -10.33 -10.47
CA GLN A 358 -19.75 -10.56 -11.46
C GLN A 358 -19.93 -9.69 -12.71
N SER A 359 -21.17 -9.52 -13.18
CA SER A 359 -21.47 -8.69 -14.35
C SER A 359 -21.13 -7.21 -14.12
N ILE A 360 -21.35 -6.67 -12.92
CA ILE A 360 -21.03 -5.28 -12.59
C ILE A 360 -19.51 -5.07 -12.54
N LEU A 361 -18.76 -6.05 -12.03
CA LEU A 361 -17.31 -5.94 -11.80
C LEU A 361 -16.45 -6.41 -13.00
N LYS A 362 -17.06 -6.94 -14.05
CA LYS A 362 -16.36 -7.64 -15.16
C LYS A 362 -15.28 -6.80 -15.86
N ASP A 363 -15.44 -5.48 -15.89
CA ASP A 363 -14.57 -4.56 -16.62
C ASP A 363 -13.43 -3.99 -15.75
N LEU A 364 -13.34 -4.43 -14.49
CA LEU A 364 -12.28 -4.00 -13.57
C LEU A 364 -10.96 -4.74 -13.85
N GLU A 365 -9.87 -3.97 -13.89
CA GLU A 365 -8.55 -4.46 -14.24
C GLU A 365 -7.86 -5.18 -13.07
N GLY A 366 -6.97 -6.13 -13.36
CA GLY A 366 -6.10 -6.74 -12.35
C GLY A 366 -6.82 -7.52 -11.25
N MET A 367 -8.08 -7.88 -11.45
CA MET A 367 -8.88 -8.60 -10.47
C MET A 367 -8.60 -10.11 -10.54
N THR A 368 -8.45 -10.74 -9.37
CA THR A 368 -8.35 -12.20 -9.23
C THR A 368 -9.64 -12.71 -8.62
N TYR A 369 -10.47 -13.41 -9.39
CA TYR A 369 -11.70 -14.01 -8.89
C TYR A 369 -11.44 -15.42 -8.36
N LEU A 370 -11.85 -15.70 -7.13
CA LEU A 370 -11.78 -17.04 -6.56
C LEU A 370 -12.79 -17.96 -7.27
N GLU A 371 -12.33 -19.15 -7.67
CA GLU A 371 -13.18 -20.15 -8.33
C GLU A 371 -14.24 -20.72 -7.37
N LYS A 372 -13.88 -20.83 -6.08
CA LYS A 372 -14.79 -21.31 -5.04
C LYS A 372 -15.78 -20.21 -4.66
N SER A 373 -17.05 -20.58 -4.56
CA SER A 373 -18.14 -19.72 -4.12
C SER A 373 -19.17 -20.55 -3.36
N VAL A 374 -19.97 -19.89 -2.52
CA VAL A 374 -21.03 -20.55 -1.75
C VAL A 374 -22.39 -20.05 -2.23
N THR A 375 -23.32 -20.95 -2.53
CA THR A 375 -24.71 -20.63 -2.91
C THR A 375 -25.65 -21.23 -1.88
N LEU A 376 -26.41 -20.39 -1.18
CA LEU A 376 -27.36 -20.78 -0.16
C LEU A 376 -28.79 -20.79 -0.70
N ALA A 377 -29.58 -21.74 -0.21
CA ALA A 377 -31.02 -21.82 -0.46
C ALA A 377 -31.79 -21.44 0.81
N SER A 378 -32.01 -20.14 0.99
CA SER A 378 -32.57 -19.50 2.19
C SER A 378 -31.65 -19.54 3.42
N THR A 379 -31.26 -20.72 3.90
CA THR A 379 -30.44 -20.88 5.12
C THR A 379 -29.22 -21.77 4.86
N LEU A 380 -28.18 -21.59 5.68
CA LEU A 380 -26.98 -22.44 5.65
C LEU A 380 -27.29 -23.81 6.26
N LYS A 381 -26.90 -24.87 5.56
CA LYS A 381 -27.10 -26.26 5.99
C LYS A 381 -25.77 -26.91 6.34
N ASP A 382 -25.78 -27.89 7.23
CA ASP A 382 -24.59 -28.66 7.63
C ASP A 382 -23.83 -29.24 6.43
N SER A 383 -24.56 -29.68 5.40
CA SER A 383 -23.99 -30.23 4.16
C SER A 383 -23.19 -29.21 3.34
N GLN A 384 -23.29 -27.91 3.64
CA GLN A 384 -22.62 -26.83 2.92
C GLN A 384 -21.45 -26.23 3.72
N LEU A 385 -21.18 -26.74 4.93
CA LEU A 385 -20.03 -26.29 5.73
C LEU A 385 -18.70 -26.55 5.02
N GLU A 386 -18.61 -27.65 4.25
CA GLU A 386 -17.43 -27.94 3.43
C GLU A 386 -17.24 -26.87 2.33
N ASP A 387 -18.32 -26.40 1.69
CA ASP A 387 -18.22 -25.34 0.67
C ASP A 387 -17.71 -24.02 1.27
N VAL A 388 -18.15 -23.68 2.49
CA VAL A 388 -17.65 -22.53 3.25
C VAL A 388 -16.18 -22.70 3.58
N ASN A 389 -15.77 -23.91 4.02
CA ASN A 389 -14.38 -24.20 4.32
C ASN A 389 -13.48 -24.10 3.08
N LEU A 390 -13.92 -24.64 1.94
CA LEU A 390 -13.22 -24.57 0.67
C LEU A 390 -13.08 -23.12 0.16
N LEU A 391 -14.07 -22.26 0.39
CA LEU A 391 -13.95 -20.82 0.12
C LEU A 391 -12.89 -20.19 1.03
N ALA A 392 -12.90 -20.50 2.33
CA ALA A 392 -11.88 -20.01 3.26
C ALA A 392 -10.46 -20.48 2.87
N GLU A 393 -10.31 -21.72 2.41
CA GLU A 393 -9.03 -22.24 1.89
C GLU A 393 -8.57 -21.53 0.62
N ALA A 394 -9.50 -21.26 -0.30
CA ALA A 394 -9.20 -20.50 -1.51
C ALA A 394 -8.69 -19.09 -1.17
N VAL A 395 -9.32 -18.42 -0.19
CA VAL A 395 -8.85 -17.12 0.32
C VAL A 395 -7.44 -17.23 0.89
N VAL A 396 -7.20 -18.14 1.84
CA VAL A 396 -5.88 -18.30 2.48
C VAL A 396 -4.81 -18.67 1.47
N SER A 397 -5.14 -19.50 0.49
CA SER A 397 -4.21 -19.87 -0.59
C SER A 397 -3.88 -18.68 -1.49
N ALA A 398 -4.87 -17.88 -1.87
CA ALA A 398 -4.69 -16.70 -2.72
C ALA A 398 -3.95 -15.55 -2.02
N MET A 399 -4.04 -15.46 -0.68
CA MET A 399 -3.31 -14.50 0.14
C MET A 399 -1.82 -14.82 0.29
N ARG A 400 -1.38 -16.06 0.01
CA ARG A 400 0.04 -16.40 0.06
C ARG A 400 0.78 -15.62 -1.03
N PRO A 401 1.88 -14.94 -0.69
CA PRO A 401 2.60 -14.14 -1.68
C PRO A 401 3.06 -15.03 -2.83
N VAL A 402 2.51 -14.78 -4.02
CA VAL A 402 3.17 -15.14 -5.28
C VAL A 402 4.44 -14.31 -5.32
N SER A 403 5.60 -14.93 -5.55
CA SER A 403 6.89 -14.22 -5.62
C SER A 403 6.74 -12.98 -6.52
N GLU A 404 6.81 -11.79 -5.94
CA GLU A 404 6.71 -10.56 -6.71
C GLU A 404 7.80 -10.53 -7.77
N LYS A 405 7.45 -10.12 -8.99
CA LYS A 405 8.45 -9.69 -9.96
C LYS A 405 9.06 -8.41 -9.40
N VAL A 406 10.30 -8.52 -8.92
CA VAL A 406 11.10 -7.38 -8.45
C VAL A 406 11.07 -6.30 -9.53
N ALA A 407 10.71 -5.07 -9.14
CA ALA A 407 10.80 -3.91 -10.02
C ALA A 407 12.25 -3.75 -10.51
N ASP A 408 12.42 -3.57 -11.81
CA ASP A 408 13.74 -3.35 -12.42
C ASP A 408 14.33 -2.05 -11.85
N SER A 409 15.45 -2.15 -11.13
CA SER A 409 16.09 -1.05 -10.40
C SER A 409 16.80 -0.05 -11.32
N GLY A 410 16.42 0.00 -12.60
CA GLY A 410 17.01 0.86 -13.62
C GLY A 410 18.51 0.64 -13.80
N GLY A 411 19.02 -0.55 -13.46
CA GLY A 411 20.45 -0.90 -13.56
C GLY A 411 21.37 -0.28 -12.52
N LEU A 412 20.85 0.44 -11.51
CA LEU A 412 21.69 1.07 -10.45
C LEU A 412 22.21 0.06 -9.41
N VAL A 413 21.58 -1.11 -9.28
CA VAL A 413 21.92 -2.12 -8.28
C VAL A 413 22.62 -3.31 -8.93
N ASP A 414 23.94 -3.38 -8.81
CA ASP A 414 24.69 -4.61 -9.06
C ASP A 414 24.39 -5.61 -7.92
N ALA A 415 23.50 -6.56 -8.18
CA ALA A 415 23.13 -7.60 -7.21
C ALA A 415 24.33 -8.42 -6.71
N THR A 416 25.45 -8.46 -7.46
CA THR A 416 26.65 -9.17 -7.03
C THR A 416 27.39 -8.45 -5.90
N ALA A 417 27.18 -7.14 -5.72
CA ALA A 417 27.75 -6.38 -4.61
C ALA A 417 27.28 -6.93 -3.25
N LEU A 418 26.05 -7.48 -3.18
CA LEU A 418 25.50 -8.08 -1.96
C LEU A 418 26.20 -9.39 -1.58
N PHE A 419 26.94 -10.04 -2.48
CA PHE A 419 27.75 -11.21 -2.15
C PHE A 419 28.98 -10.86 -1.29
N ASN A 420 29.36 -9.58 -1.22
CA ASN A 420 30.45 -9.12 -0.35
C ASN A 420 30.00 -8.86 1.11
N VAL A 421 28.69 -8.89 1.38
CA VAL A 421 28.19 -8.83 2.76
C VAL A 421 28.53 -10.15 3.45
N SER A 422 29.16 -10.06 4.62
CA SER A 422 29.54 -11.25 5.38
C SER A 422 28.32 -11.87 6.06
N TYR A 423 28.15 -13.18 5.86
CA TYR A 423 27.10 -13.97 6.49
C TYR A 423 27.70 -15.20 7.17
N GLY A 424 27.16 -15.58 8.32
CA GLY A 424 27.37 -16.92 8.86
C GLY A 424 26.50 -17.95 8.13
N LEU A 425 26.76 -19.24 8.37
CA LEU A 425 25.86 -20.32 8.00
C LEU A 425 25.37 -21.01 9.27
N PHE A 426 24.06 -21.11 9.40
CA PHE A 426 23.42 -21.56 10.62
C PHE A 426 22.37 -22.62 10.31
N ILE A 427 22.02 -23.41 11.33
CA ILE A 427 20.82 -24.25 11.28
C ILE A 427 19.79 -23.69 12.25
N LEU A 428 18.65 -23.29 11.67
CA LEU A 428 17.44 -22.92 12.37
C LEU A 428 16.65 -24.17 12.69
N HIS A 429 16.38 -24.42 13.97
CA HIS A 429 15.48 -25.47 14.43
C HIS A 429 14.24 -24.88 15.09
N THR A 430 13.07 -25.44 14.78
CA THR A 430 11.78 -25.09 15.37
C THR A 430 10.86 -26.31 15.33
N GLN A 431 9.66 -26.22 15.88
CA GLN A 431 8.68 -27.31 15.85
C GLN A 431 7.30 -26.77 15.49
N ASP A 432 6.40 -27.64 15.03
CA ASP A 432 5.00 -27.27 14.90
C ASP A 432 4.26 -27.30 16.24
N SER A 433 3.00 -26.86 16.23
CA SER A 433 2.16 -26.81 17.44
C SER A 433 1.88 -28.19 18.06
N ASN A 434 2.14 -29.27 17.33
CA ASN A 434 1.99 -30.65 17.80
C ASN A 434 3.32 -31.26 18.27
N GLY A 435 4.40 -30.47 18.30
CA GLY A 435 5.73 -30.92 18.72
C GLY A 435 6.55 -31.63 17.65
N LYS A 436 6.16 -31.57 16.37
CA LYS A 436 6.95 -32.16 15.29
C LYS A 436 8.14 -31.26 14.95
N ASP A 437 9.34 -31.78 15.16
CA ASP A 437 10.61 -31.09 14.91
C ASP A 437 10.83 -30.78 13.41
N ASN A 438 11.42 -29.62 13.11
CA ASN A 438 11.82 -29.21 11.76
C ASN A 438 13.04 -28.28 11.81
N ALA A 439 13.85 -28.32 10.75
CA ALA A 439 14.98 -27.40 10.63
C ALA A 439 15.24 -26.96 9.19
N CYS A 440 15.88 -25.81 9.03
CA CYS A 440 16.45 -25.38 7.75
C CYS A 440 17.78 -24.66 7.92
N VAL A 441 18.54 -24.57 6.83
CA VAL A 441 19.72 -23.71 6.76
C VAL A 441 19.27 -22.26 6.63
N VAL A 442 19.91 -21.36 7.39
CA VAL A 442 19.74 -19.91 7.28
C VAL A 442 21.12 -19.24 7.30
N ASN A 443 21.23 -18.05 6.73
CA ASN A 443 22.47 -17.27 6.70
C ASN A 443 22.30 -15.84 7.25
N SER A 444 21.06 -15.42 7.51
CA SER A 444 20.73 -14.08 8.01
C SER A 444 20.35 -14.11 9.49
N PHE A 445 21.36 -14.28 10.34
CA PHE A 445 21.24 -14.20 11.80
C PHE A 445 22.32 -13.28 12.37
N ILE A 446 21.94 -12.28 13.16
CA ILE A 446 22.86 -11.28 13.71
C ILE A 446 22.41 -10.81 15.10
N GLN A 447 23.36 -10.47 15.97
CA GLN A 447 23.06 -9.77 17.21
C GLN A 447 22.81 -8.28 16.92
N CYS A 448 21.64 -7.78 17.31
CA CYS A 448 21.26 -6.37 17.08
C CYS A 448 21.32 -5.50 18.34
N ALA A 449 21.30 -6.10 19.54
CA ALA A 449 21.54 -5.40 20.80
C ALA A 449 22.22 -6.31 21.83
N ASP A 450 23.05 -5.73 22.70
CA ASP A 450 23.73 -6.45 23.78
C ASP A 450 22.98 -6.36 25.12
N LYS A 451 22.21 -5.28 25.35
CA LYS A 451 21.39 -5.08 26.57
C LYS A 451 20.02 -4.46 26.28
N PRO A 452 18.91 -5.21 26.45
CA PRO A 452 18.87 -6.67 26.59
C PRO A 452 19.48 -7.36 25.36
N GLN A 453 19.93 -8.60 25.49
CA GLN A 453 20.45 -9.35 24.36
C GLN A 453 19.33 -9.59 23.34
N ARG A 454 19.48 -8.99 22.15
CA ARG A 454 18.54 -9.12 21.04
C ARG A 454 19.26 -9.59 19.78
N VAL A 455 18.57 -10.42 19.02
CA VAL A 455 19.04 -10.95 17.75
C VAL A 455 17.98 -10.75 16.68
N MET A 456 18.43 -10.70 15.43
CA MET A 456 17.57 -10.64 14.25
C MET A 456 17.77 -11.90 13.43
N LEU A 457 16.66 -12.50 12.99
CA LEU A 457 16.63 -13.64 12.08
C LEU A 457 15.76 -13.29 10.88
N SER A 458 16.30 -13.36 9.67
CA SER A 458 15.50 -13.26 8.45
C SER A 458 15.25 -14.65 7.86
N VAL A 459 13.98 -14.98 7.60
CA VAL A 459 13.59 -16.28 7.02
C VAL A 459 12.69 -16.06 5.80
N ASN A 460 13.01 -16.76 4.72
CA ASN A 460 12.21 -16.73 3.49
C ASN A 460 10.81 -17.29 3.73
N LYS A 461 9.77 -16.57 3.29
CA LYS A 461 8.36 -16.95 3.49
C LYS A 461 7.97 -18.27 2.83
N LEU A 462 8.72 -18.74 1.84
CA LEU A 462 8.48 -20.04 1.18
C LEU A 462 8.95 -21.23 2.04
N ASN A 463 9.83 -21.02 3.01
CA ASN A 463 10.36 -22.10 3.84
C ASN A 463 9.33 -22.54 4.88
N TYR A 464 9.19 -23.86 5.10
CA TYR A 464 8.29 -24.36 6.14
C TYR A 464 8.68 -23.87 7.55
N SER A 465 9.97 -23.75 7.81
CA SER A 465 10.48 -23.22 9.09
C SER A 465 10.03 -21.79 9.34
N HIS A 466 9.79 -20.96 8.31
CA HIS A 466 9.24 -19.62 8.47
C HIS A 466 7.85 -19.69 9.13
N ASP A 467 6.95 -20.50 8.57
CA ASP A 467 5.58 -20.63 9.06
C ASP A 467 5.55 -21.11 10.51
N LEU A 468 6.45 -22.03 10.85
CA LEU A 468 6.58 -22.55 12.22
C LEU A 468 7.11 -21.51 13.20
N VAL A 469 8.14 -20.74 12.83
CA VAL A 469 8.66 -19.66 13.67
C VAL A 469 7.61 -18.56 13.85
N ALA A 470 6.92 -18.16 12.78
CA ALA A 470 5.86 -17.16 12.85
C ALA A 470 4.70 -17.62 13.75
N LYS A 471 4.37 -18.91 13.72
CA LYS A 471 3.27 -19.47 14.52
C LYS A 471 3.64 -19.72 15.98
N THR A 472 4.82 -20.28 16.25
CA THR A 472 5.21 -20.72 17.60
C THR A 472 6.00 -19.66 18.37
N GLY A 473 6.61 -18.71 17.66
CA GLY A 473 7.42 -17.66 18.26
C GLY A 473 8.72 -18.16 18.91
N VAL A 474 9.10 -19.43 18.73
CA VAL A 474 10.29 -20.01 19.37
C VAL A 474 11.15 -20.78 18.37
N PHE A 475 12.47 -20.64 18.51
CA PHE A 475 13.45 -21.35 17.69
C PHE A 475 14.81 -21.45 18.36
N ASN A 476 15.65 -22.35 17.85
CA ASN A 476 17.07 -22.41 18.13
C ASN A 476 17.90 -22.12 16.87
N ILE A 477 19.05 -21.49 17.08
CA ILE A 477 20.09 -21.33 16.07
C ILE A 477 21.32 -22.12 16.49
N SER A 478 21.78 -23.02 15.62
CA SER A 478 23.08 -23.67 15.73
C SER A 478 24.10 -22.95 14.86
N ILE A 479 25.17 -22.43 15.44
CA ILE A 479 26.24 -21.72 14.74
C ILE A 479 27.27 -22.75 14.26
N LEU A 480 27.19 -23.07 12.97
CA LEU A 480 27.94 -24.17 12.37
C LEU A 480 29.44 -23.88 12.35
N THR A 481 30.26 -24.92 12.41
CA THR A 481 31.73 -24.83 12.29
C THR A 481 32.19 -25.12 10.87
N GLU A 482 33.39 -24.68 10.50
CA GLU A 482 34.01 -24.99 9.19
C GLU A 482 34.14 -26.50 8.90
N GLU A 483 34.15 -27.34 9.93
CA GLU A 483 34.17 -28.81 9.80
C GLU A 483 32.81 -29.43 9.45
N THR A 484 31.74 -28.62 9.32
CA THR A 484 30.40 -29.13 9.01
C THR A 484 30.40 -29.79 7.62
N PRO A 485 30.07 -31.09 7.50
CA PRO A 485 30.11 -31.75 6.22
C PRO A 485 28.96 -31.29 5.32
N PHE A 486 29.18 -31.34 4.00
CA PHE A 486 28.15 -30.99 3.01
C PHE A 486 26.86 -31.82 3.19
N SER A 487 26.95 -33.06 3.70
CA SER A 487 25.80 -33.91 4.00
C SER A 487 24.83 -33.27 5.01
N THR A 488 25.33 -32.58 6.04
CA THR A 488 24.50 -31.85 7.01
C THR A 488 23.78 -30.69 6.33
N ILE A 489 24.50 -29.90 5.52
CA ILE A 489 23.91 -28.77 4.78
C ILE A 489 22.87 -29.27 3.77
N LYS A 490 23.15 -30.37 3.07
CA LYS A 490 22.24 -31.01 2.12
C LYS A 490 20.95 -31.45 2.81
N ARG A 491 21.06 -32.13 3.96
CA ARG A 491 19.92 -32.61 4.75
C ARG A 491 18.96 -31.48 5.14
N PHE A 492 19.49 -30.36 5.64
CA PHE A 492 18.64 -29.28 6.15
C PHE A 492 18.29 -28.20 5.11
N GLY A 493 19.09 -28.05 4.04
CA GLY A 493 18.93 -27.02 3.02
C GLY A 493 18.27 -27.46 1.70
N PHE A 494 18.27 -28.75 1.37
CA PHE A 494 17.80 -29.24 0.04
C PHE A 494 16.54 -30.10 0.12
N ALA A 495 15.99 -30.30 1.33
CA ALA A 495 14.73 -30.98 1.56
C ALA A 495 13.76 -30.04 2.30
N SER A 496 12.46 -30.22 2.08
CA SER A 496 11.42 -29.49 2.81
C SER A 496 10.85 -30.36 3.93
N GLY A 497 10.66 -29.79 5.13
CA GLY A 497 10.01 -30.49 6.24
C GLY A 497 8.52 -30.80 6.02
N ARG A 498 7.93 -30.21 4.96
CA ARG A 498 6.56 -30.54 4.51
C ARG A 498 6.47 -31.97 3.97
N ASN A 499 7.56 -32.49 3.39
CA ASN A 499 7.57 -33.73 2.62
C ASN A 499 8.41 -34.84 3.26
N GLY A 500 8.94 -34.64 4.47
CA GLY A 500 9.75 -35.63 5.16
C GLY A 500 10.31 -35.14 6.49
N ASP A 501 10.68 -36.09 7.35
CA ASP A 501 11.35 -35.81 8.62
C ASP A 501 12.87 -35.69 8.38
N LYS A 502 13.44 -34.54 8.75
CA LYS A 502 14.86 -34.25 8.57
C LYS A 502 15.72 -34.75 9.72
N MET A 503 15.12 -35.11 10.85
CA MET A 503 15.81 -35.56 12.06
C MET A 503 16.12 -37.05 12.03
N THR A 504 15.33 -37.84 11.29
CA THR A 504 15.52 -39.28 11.18
C THR A 504 16.93 -39.64 10.70
N GLY A 505 17.64 -40.45 11.49
CA GLY A 505 19.02 -40.87 11.24
C GLY A 505 20.06 -39.78 11.48
N PHE A 506 19.73 -38.72 12.21
CA PHE A 506 20.64 -37.63 12.62
C PHE A 506 20.58 -37.35 14.13
N GLU A 507 19.88 -38.17 14.91
CA GLU A 507 19.55 -37.97 16.33
C GLU A 507 20.80 -37.91 17.22
N ASN A 508 21.81 -38.71 16.88
CA ASN A 508 23.08 -38.75 17.62
C ASN A 508 23.84 -37.42 17.56
N GLU A 509 23.58 -36.58 16.56
CA GLU A 509 24.23 -35.29 16.34
C GLU A 509 23.48 -34.13 17.02
N LEU A 510 22.33 -34.41 17.64
CA LEU A 510 21.45 -33.44 18.25
C LEU A 510 21.49 -33.49 19.78
N ALA A 511 21.13 -32.37 20.40
CA ALA A 511 20.77 -32.25 21.81
C ALA A 511 19.64 -31.23 21.97
N ARG A 512 18.86 -31.32 23.06
CA ARG A 512 17.78 -30.37 23.35
C ARG A 512 18.26 -29.28 24.33
N SER A 513 17.83 -28.05 24.07
CA SER A 513 17.96 -26.90 24.99
C SER A 513 16.79 -26.83 25.98
N GLU A 514 16.81 -25.85 26.88
CA GLU A 514 15.78 -25.69 27.92
C GLU A 514 14.38 -25.41 27.34
N ASN A 515 14.29 -24.74 26.19
CA ASN A 515 13.03 -24.52 25.48
C ASN A 515 12.49 -25.77 24.76
N GLY A 516 13.13 -26.93 24.93
CA GLY A 516 12.72 -28.21 24.34
C GLY A 516 13.08 -28.38 22.86
N LEU A 517 13.70 -27.41 22.20
CA LEU A 517 14.07 -27.50 20.79
C LEU A 517 15.47 -28.11 20.60
N TYR A 518 15.72 -28.73 19.45
CA TYR A 518 17.05 -29.26 19.14
C TYR A 518 18.06 -28.16 18.78
N TYR A 519 19.33 -28.45 19.03
CA TYR A 519 20.48 -27.81 18.42
C TYR A 519 21.51 -28.87 18.01
N ILE A 520 22.40 -28.53 17.08
CA ILE A 520 23.46 -29.44 16.62
C ILE A 520 24.62 -29.38 17.61
N LYS A 521 24.99 -30.51 18.21
CA LYS A 521 26.08 -30.55 19.21
C LYS A 521 27.46 -30.87 18.62
N SER A 522 27.51 -31.51 17.45
CA SER A 522 28.76 -32.07 16.91
C SER A 522 29.52 -31.10 16.01
N THR A 523 28.82 -30.36 15.15
CA THR A 523 29.41 -29.43 14.17
C THR A 523 28.94 -28.00 14.36
N ALA A 524 28.61 -27.61 15.60
CA ALA A 524 28.32 -26.23 15.96
C ALA A 524 29.26 -25.77 17.08
N ASN A 525 29.75 -24.53 17.02
CA ASN A 525 30.57 -23.98 18.10
C ASN A 525 29.75 -23.35 19.21
N SER A 526 28.49 -23.01 18.93
CA SER A 526 27.56 -22.41 19.88
C SER A 526 26.12 -22.62 19.41
N PHE A 527 25.19 -22.51 20.35
CA PHE A 527 23.77 -22.40 20.03
C PHE A 527 23.10 -21.27 20.80
N VAL A 528 21.99 -20.79 20.27
CA VAL A 528 21.18 -19.71 20.83
C VAL A 528 19.69 -20.09 20.74
N SER A 529 19.00 -20.09 21.87
CA SER A 529 17.54 -20.25 21.95
C SER A 529 16.87 -18.89 21.99
N CYS A 530 15.87 -18.70 21.14
CA CYS A 530 15.27 -17.40 20.88
C CYS A 530 13.74 -17.44 21.06
N ARG A 531 13.19 -16.31 21.52
CA ARG A 531 11.74 -16.02 21.49
C ARG A 531 11.48 -14.76 20.67
N VAL A 532 10.54 -14.82 19.74
CA VAL A 532 10.17 -13.71 18.86
C VAL A 532 9.45 -12.64 19.67
N LEU A 533 9.86 -11.38 19.47
CA LEU A 533 9.21 -10.19 20.04
C LEU A 533 8.42 -9.42 19.00
N GLN A 534 8.97 -9.33 17.79
CA GLN A 534 8.42 -8.55 16.70
C GLN A 534 8.76 -9.21 15.37
N SER A 535 7.85 -9.08 14.41
CA SER A 535 8.04 -9.48 13.01
C SER A 535 7.92 -8.25 12.11
N ILE A 536 8.79 -8.16 11.11
CA ILE A 536 8.81 -7.09 10.12
C ILE A 536 8.78 -7.74 8.74
N ASP A 537 7.85 -7.32 7.89
CA ASP A 537 7.77 -7.78 6.51
C ASP A 537 8.86 -7.13 5.65
N CYS A 538 9.66 -7.92 4.95
CA CYS A 538 10.69 -7.48 4.01
C CYS A 538 10.41 -7.98 2.58
N GLY A 539 9.16 -8.23 2.22
CA GLY A 539 8.72 -8.78 0.93
C GLY A 539 8.85 -10.31 0.91
N SER A 540 9.93 -10.81 0.30
CA SER A 540 10.16 -12.27 0.17
C SER A 540 10.55 -12.96 1.49
N HIS A 541 10.94 -12.18 2.49
CA HIS A 541 11.37 -12.67 3.80
C HIS A 541 10.61 -11.95 4.92
N THR A 542 10.52 -12.60 6.08
CA THR A 542 10.12 -11.96 7.33
C THR A 542 11.35 -11.85 8.22
N LEU A 543 11.55 -10.66 8.79
CA LEU A 543 12.58 -10.36 9.76
C LEU A 543 12.01 -10.45 11.17
N PHE A 544 12.52 -11.38 11.97
CA PHE A 544 12.14 -11.58 13.35
C PHE A 544 13.14 -10.91 14.28
N VAL A 545 12.68 -9.93 15.08
CA VAL A 545 13.43 -9.39 16.21
C VAL A 545 13.11 -10.24 17.42
N CYS A 546 14.15 -10.81 18.03
CA CYS A 546 14.00 -11.85 19.03
C CYS A 546 14.83 -11.53 20.27
N GLU A 547 14.40 -12.07 21.40
CA GLU A 547 15.22 -12.14 22.59
C GLU A 547 15.93 -13.47 22.73
N VAL A 548 17.14 -13.39 23.29
CA VAL A 548 17.90 -14.57 23.65
C VAL A 548 17.42 -15.08 25.00
N THR A 549 17.00 -16.34 25.05
CA THR A 549 16.51 -17.02 26.25
C THR A 549 17.54 -18.00 26.82
N GLU A 550 18.39 -18.57 25.98
CA GLU A 550 19.52 -19.41 26.36
C GLU A 550 20.62 -19.26 25.31
N ALA A 551 21.89 -19.27 25.71
CA ALA A 551 23.02 -19.35 24.79
C ALA A 551 24.19 -20.09 25.43
N LYS A 552 24.84 -20.98 24.69
CA LYS A 552 26.00 -21.75 25.19
C LYS A 552 27.08 -21.90 24.11
N ASN A 553 28.33 -21.76 24.54
CA ASN A 553 29.50 -22.16 23.74
C ASN A 553 29.71 -23.68 23.89
N LEU A 554 29.83 -24.37 22.76
CA LEU A 554 30.03 -25.81 22.66
C LEU A 554 31.49 -26.16 22.42
N CYS A 555 32.19 -25.39 21.57
CA CYS A 555 33.62 -25.54 21.33
C CYS A 555 34.24 -24.23 20.81
N LYS A 556 35.57 -24.20 20.61
CA LYS A 556 36.31 -23.03 20.11
C LYS A 556 36.60 -23.06 18.61
N LYS A 557 35.99 -23.97 17.86
CA LYS A 557 36.21 -24.10 16.41
C LYS A 557 35.63 -22.88 15.65
N PRO A 558 36.26 -22.45 14.55
CA PRO A 558 35.81 -21.30 13.79
C PRO A 558 34.41 -21.52 13.20
N SER A 559 33.61 -20.45 13.17
CA SER A 559 32.26 -20.46 12.57
C SER A 559 32.34 -20.58 11.06
N LEU A 560 31.47 -21.40 10.48
CA LEU A 560 31.27 -21.50 9.05
C LEU A 560 30.61 -20.23 8.52
N THR A 561 31.29 -19.53 7.62
CA THR A 561 30.72 -18.41 6.88
C THR A 561 30.11 -18.86 5.56
N TYR A 562 29.18 -18.08 5.02
CA TYR A 562 28.60 -18.32 3.71
C TYR A 562 29.67 -18.30 2.60
N ALA A 563 30.63 -17.38 2.69
CA ALA A 563 31.77 -17.31 1.79
C ALA A 563 32.63 -18.59 1.85
N TYR A 564 32.95 -19.07 3.06
CA TYR A 564 33.72 -20.30 3.25
C TYR A 564 32.97 -21.53 2.69
N TYR A 565 31.65 -21.61 2.91
CA TYR A 565 30.83 -22.68 2.35
C TYR A 565 30.96 -22.76 0.82
N PHE A 566 30.85 -21.63 0.11
CA PHE A 566 31.00 -21.61 -1.35
C PHE A 566 32.41 -21.94 -1.83
N ALA A 567 33.43 -21.52 -1.08
CA ALA A 567 34.83 -21.75 -1.46
C ALA A 567 35.28 -23.20 -1.22
N ASN A 568 34.84 -23.82 -0.11
CA ASN A 568 35.50 -25.01 0.43
C ASN A 568 34.57 -26.24 0.58
N ILE A 569 33.25 -26.05 0.75
CA ILE A 569 32.33 -27.14 1.12
C ILE A 569 31.34 -27.47 -0.01
N LYS A 570 30.81 -26.45 -0.69
CA LYS A 570 29.85 -26.62 -1.77
C LYS A 570 30.52 -27.37 -2.94
N PRO A 571 29.96 -28.50 -3.40
CA PRO A 571 30.51 -29.22 -4.55
C PRO A 571 30.62 -28.31 -5.75
N LYS A 572 31.82 -28.22 -6.35
CA LYS A 572 32.01 -27.49 -7.60
C LYS A 572 31.20 -28.20 -8.70
N PRO A 573 30.40 -27.48 -9.50
CA PRO A 573 29.67 -28.11 -10.59
C PRO A 573 30.67 -28.79 -11.54
N ILE A 574 30.37 -30.04 -11.91
CA ILE A 574 31.08 -30.74 -12.98
C ILE A 574 30.78 -29.93 -14.25
N VAL A 575 31.81 -29.36 -14.85
CA VAL A 575 31.69 -28.57 -16.08
C VAL A 575 31.22 -29.50 -17.19
N GLN A 576 29.94 -29.50 -17.51
CA GLN A 576 29.45 -29.97 -18.80
C GLN A 576 29.87 -28.93 -19.84
N GLU A 577 30.48 -29.39 -20.94
CA GLU A 577 30.87 -28.53 -22.06
C GLU A 577 29.69 -27.69 -22.53
N LYS A 578 29.89 -26.36 -22.62
CA LYS A 578 28.89 -25.43 -23.13
C LYS A 578 28.43 -25.82 -24.52
N LYS A 579 27.15 -26.13 -24.68
CA LYS A 579 26.53 -26.43 -25.97
C LYS A 579 26.32 -25.12 -26.72
N ILE A 580 27.13 -24.89 -27.74
CA ILE A 580 26.97 -23.76 -28.66
C ILE A 580 25.96 -24.17 -29.73
N GLY A 581 24.91 -23.37 -29.91
CA GLY A 581 23.92 -23.62 -30.96
C GLY A 581 23.21 -22.36 -31.42
N TRP A 582 22.15 -22.56 -32.18
CA TRP A 582 21.40 -21.51 -32.85
C TRP A 582 19.92 -21.66 -32.52
N ARG A 583 19.26 -20.55 -32.15
CA ARG A 583 17.84 -20.54 -31.80
C ARG A 583 17.04 -19.81 -32.88
N CYS A 584 15.95 -20.40 -33.33
CA CYS A 584 15.01 -19.74 -34.23
C CYS A 584 14.30 -18.60 -33.48
N LYS A 585 14.40 -17.38 -33.99
CA LYS A 585 13.76 -16.18 -33.41
C LYS A 585 12.22 -16.23 -33.48
N ILE A 586 11.66 -17.07 -34.36
CA ILE A 586 10.21 -17.15 -34.61
C ILE A 586 9.53 -18.14 -33.67
N CYS A 587 10.06 -19.36 -33.53
CA CYS A 587 9.40 -20.44 -32.78
C CYS A 587 10.23 -20.99 -31.61
N GLY A 588 11.47 -20.52 -31.42
CA GLY A 588 12.33 -20.97 -30.34
C GLY A 588 13.05 -22.30 -30.57
N TYR A 589 12.89 -22.96 -31.72
CA TYR A 589 13.61 -24.20 -32.05
C TYR A 589 15.13 -24.01 -31.93
N PHE A 590 15.81 -24.94 -31.26
CA PHE A 590 17.25 -24.90 -31.06
C PHE A 590 17.97 -25.95 -31.91
N TYR A 591 18.92 -25.47 -32.72
CA TYR A 591 19.86 -26.28 -33.48
C TYR A 591 21.19 -26.34 -32.73
N GLU A 592 21.62 -27.54 -32.34
CA GLU A 592 22.89 -27.75 -31.64
C GLU A 592 24.04 -27.86 -32.65
N GLY A 593 24.96 -26.90 -32.66
CA GLY A 593 26.08 -26.87 -33.60
C GLY A 593 26.77 -25.51 -33.66
N LYS A 594 28.10 -25.51 -33.83
CA LYS A 594 28.90 -24.26 -33.86
C LYS A 594 28.59 -23.37 -35.08
N VAL A 595 28.13 -23.96 -36.18
CA VAL A 595 27.80 -23.28 -37.45
C VAL A 595 26.44 -23.79 -37.93
N LEU A 596 25.55 -22.86 -38.29
CA LEU A 596 24.27 -23.17 -38.91
C LEU A 596 24.47 -23.25 -40.44
N PRO A 597 24.09 -24.35 -41.12
CA PRO A 597 24.13 -24.43 -42.58
C PRO A 597 23.28 -23.32 -43.23
N LYS A 598 23.75 -22.74 -44.33
CA LYS A 598 23.07 -21.60 -45.00
C LYS A 598 21.71 -21.99 -45.60
N ASP A 599 21.54 -23.27 -45.90
CA ASP A 599 20.31 -23.90 -46.41
C ASP A 599 19.46 -24.52 -45.30
N PHE A 600 19.79 -24.29 -44.04
CA PHE A 600 19.06 -24.86 -42.92
C PHE A 600 17.65 -24.24 -42.82
N VAL A 601 16.63 -25.10 -42.84
CA VAL A 601 15.24 -24.70 -42.67
C VAL A 601 14.73 -25.22 -41.33
N CYS A 602 14.15 -24.32 -40.52
CA CYS A 602 13.58 -24.68 -39.23
C CYS A 602 12.55 -25.81 -39.41
N PRO A 603 12.69 -26.95 -38.72
CA PRO A 603 11.76 -28.06 -38.88
C PRO A 603 10.35 -27.74 -38.39
N ILE A 604 10.22 -26.78 -37.47
CA ILE A 604 8.95 -26.34 -36.87
C ILE A 604 8.24 -25.29 -37.75
N CYS A 605 8.82 -24.11 -37.92
CA CYS A 605 8.14 -23.00 -38.60
C CYS A 605 8.47 -22.87 -40.09
N LYS A 606 9.40 -23.68 -40.63
CA LYS A 606 9.83 -23.67 -42.05
C LYS A 606 10.53 -22.39 -42.52
N HIS A 607 10.97 -21.53 -41.61
CA HIS A 607 11.82 -20.36 -41.92
C HIS A 607 13.29 -20.75 -42.11
N GLY A 608 14.01 -19.98 -42.93
CA GLY A 608 15.42 -20.22 -43.27
C GLY A 608 16.41 -19.84 -42.17
N ALA A 609 17.70 -20.07 -42.44
CA ALA A 609 18.81 -19.88 -41.51
C ALA A 609 18.97 -18.41 -41.06
N GLU A 610 18.51 -17.45 -41.86
CA GLU A 610 18.47 -16.02 -41.55
C GLU A 610 17.64 -15.67 -40.30
N ASP A 611 16.68 -16.53 -39.95
CA ASP A 611 15.80 -16.34 -38.81
C ASP A 611 16.32 -17.03 -37.54
N PHE A 612 17.59 -17.43 -37.51
CA PHE A 612 18.26 -17.98 -36.33
C PHE A 612 19.29 -17.02 -35.74
N GLU A 613 19.37 -17.00 -34.42
CA GLU A 613 20.40 -16.30 -33.65
C GLU A 613 21.30 -17.27 -32.91
N LYS A 614 22.59 -16.92 -32.77
CA LYS A 614 23.55 -17.76 -32.06
C LYS A 614 23.36 -17.59 -30.56
N VAL A 615 23.17 -18.69 -29.84
CA VAL A 615 23.03 -18.68 -28.38
C VAL A 615 23.98 -19.70 -27.75
N GLY A 616 24.66 -19.29 -26.68
CA GLY A 616 25.50 -20.17 -25.87
C GLY A 616 24.84 -20.40 -24.52
N PHE A 617 24.77 -21.66 -24.09
CA PHE A 617 24.43 -22.04 -22.72
C PHE A 617 25.66 -22.63 -22.05
#